data_AF-A0A818DWK6-F1
#
_entry.id   AF-A0A818DWK6-F1
#
_cell.length_a   1.000
_cell.length_b   1.000
_cell.length_c   1.000
_cell.angle_alpha   90.00
_cell.angle_beta   90.00
_cell.angle_gamma   90.00
#
_symmetry.space_group_name_H-M   'P 1'
#
loop_
_entity.id
_entity.type
_entity.pdbx_description
1 polymer ?
#
loop_
_entity_poly.entity_id
_entity_poly.type
_entity_poly.pdbx_seq_one_letter_code
_entity_poly.pdbx_strand_id
1 'polypeptide(L)'
;MQQIVERNPLPIQLNTIVTNIDIPNDKNEPIRITKKDNRHCLTKHALITISLDCLKASSIQFTPPLRDWKQNAIGQIGVDVGITISLKHEPTYSPL
;
A
#
# COMPACT_ATOMS: atom_id res chain seq x y z
N MET A 1 -15.37 -7.65 10.24
CA MET A 1 -14.38 -6.98 9.36
C MET A 1 -14.25 -7.70 8.01
N GLN A 2 -13.91 -8.99 7.98
CA GLN A 2 -13.68 -9.74 6.73
C GLN A 2 -14.92 -9.84 5.81
N GLN A 3 -16.13 -9.98 6.39
CA GLN A 3 -17.40 -10.11 5.66
C GLN A 3 -17.83 -8.90 4.81
N ILE A 4 -17.24 -7.71 4.99
CA ILE A 4 -17.64 -6.51 4.22
C ILE A 4 -16.92 -6.46 2.87
N VAL A 5 -15.69 -6.98 2.79
CA VAL A 5 -14.87 -6.95 1.57
C VAL A 5 -15.43 -7.88 0.49
N GLU A 6 -16.09 -8.96 0.88
CA GLU A 6 -16.62 -10.00 -0.03
C GLU A 6 -17.88 -9.56 -0.80
N ARG A 7 -18.51 -8.43 -0.44
CA ARG A 7 -19.82 -8.01 -0.99
C ARG A 7 -19.76 -7.24 -2.31
N ASN A 8 -18.59 -6.82 -2.77
CA ASN A 8 -18.44 -6.03 -4.01
C ASN A 8 -17.33 -6.62 -4.88
N PRO A 9 -17.65 -7.39 -5.95
CA PRO A 9 -16.64 -7.98 -6.81
C PRO A 9 -15.98 -6.90 -7.66
N LEU A 10 -14.87 -6.37 -7.14
CA LEU A 10 -13.97 -5.49 -7.87
C LEU A 10 -12.84 -6.32 -8.52
N PRO A 11 -12.34 -5.91 -9.70
CA PRO A 11 -11.21 -6.57 -10.33
C PRO A 11 -9.91 -6.28 -9.54
N ILE A 12 -9.64 -7.10 -8.53
CA ILE A 12 -8.49 -6.96 -7.62
C ILE A 12 -7.38 -7.92 -8.04
N GLN A 13 -6.17 -7.41 -8.18
CA GLN A 13 -4.97 -8.23 -8.42
C GLN A 13 -4.18 -8.40 -7.12
N LEU A 14 -4.38 -9.54 -6.45
CA LEU A 14 -3.58 -9.92 -5.28
C LEU A 14 -2.16 -10.34 -5.67
N ASN A 15 -1.27 -10.45 -4.69
CA ASN A 15 0.14 -10.83 -4.88
C ASN A 15 0.87 -9.97 -5.92
N THR A 16 0.44 -8.73 -6.08
CA THR A 16 0.98 -7.76 -7.04
C THR A 16 1.62 -6.62 -6.27
N ILE A 17 2.94 -6.55 -6.29
CA ILE A 17 3.71 -5.48 -5.66
C ILE A 17 4.05 -4.45 -6.73
N VAL A 18 3.58 -3.22 -6.55
CA VAL A 18 3.97 -2.07 -7.38
C VAL A 18 5.31 -1.56 -6.89
N THR A 19 6.23 -1.27 -7.81
CA THR A 19 7.59 -0.80 -7.52
C THR A 19 7.90 0.56 -8.13
N ASN A 20 7.25 0.93 -9.24
CA ASN A 20 7.44 2.24 -9.87
C ASN A 20 6.12 2.78 -10.45
N ILE A 21 5.95 4.10 -10.37
CA ILE A 21 4.87 4.87 -10.95
C ILE A 21 5.50 6.00 -11.78
N ASP A 22 5.43 5.85 -13.11
CA ASP A 22 5.89 6.85 -14.07
C ASP A 22 4.71 7.70 -14.54
N ILE A 23 4.75 8.99 -14.18
CA ILE A 23 3.77 10.02 -14.51
C ILE A 23 4.37 10.86 -15.65
N PRO A 24 3.78 10.80 -16.85
CA PRO A 24 4.31 11.54 -18.00
C PRO A 24 4.14 13.06 -17.83
N ASN A 25 4.98 13.83 -18.53
CA ASN A 25 4.86 15.28 -18.57
C ASN A 25 3.65 15.74 -19.42
N ASP A 26 3.31 14.97 -20.46
CA ASP A 26 2.10 15.20 -21.24
C ASP A 26 0.90 14.56 -20.52
N LYS A 27 -0.14 15.37 -20.27
CA LYS A 27 -1.39 14.92 -19.64
C LYS A 27 -2.21 13.97 -20.51
N ASN A 28 -1.93 13.91 -21.81
CA ASN A 28 -2.57 12.99 -22.74
C ASN A 28 -1.93 11.60 -22.74
N GLU A 29 -0.73 11.46 -22.19
CA GLU A 29 -0.04 10.19 -22.06
C GLU A 29 -0.52 9.43 -20.80
N PRO A 30 -0.62 8.09 -20.87
CA PRO A 30 -1.02 7.30 -19.71
C PRO A 30 0.10 7.18 -18.68
N ILE A 31 -0.29 7.14 -17.40
CA ILE A 31 0.56 6.75 -16.28
C ILE A 31 0.94 5.28 -16.46
N ARG A 32 2.24 4.97 -16.30
CA ARG A 32 2.76 3.60 -16.32
C ARG A 32 3.03 3.14 -14.90
N ILE A 33 2.41 2.04 -14.50
CA ILE A 33 2.63 1.40 -13.20
C ILE A 33 3.41 0.12 -13.44
N THR A 34 4.60 0.03 -12.87
CA THR A 34 5.50 -1.13 -13.00
C THR A 34 5.46 -1.96 -11.71
N LYS A 35 5.37 -3.28 -11.90
CA LYS A 35 5.29 -4.28 -10.84
C LYS A 35 6.66 -4.91 -10.61
N LYS A 36 6.84 -5.57 -9.46
CA LYS A 36 8.09 -6.26 -9.09
C LYS A 36 8.53 -7.32 -10.10
N ASP A 37 7.59 -7.91 -10.84
CA ASP A 37 7.85 -8.90 -11.89
C ASP A 37 8.10 -8.28 -13.29
N ASN A 38 8.39 -6.97 -13.34
CA ASN A 38 8.58 -6.16 -14.55
C ASN A 38 7.36 -6.05 -15.48
N ARG A 39 6.20 -6.62 -15.13
CA ARG A 39 4.96 -6.34 -15.84
C ARG A 39 4.50 -4.92 -15.52
N HIS A 40 3.74 -4.33 -16.43
CA HIS A 40 3.21 -2.99 -16.26
C HIS A 40 1.74 -2.90 -16.68
N CYS A 41 1.06 -1.88 -16.18
CA CYS A 41 -0.24 -1.46 -16.70
C CYS A 41 -0.22 0.05 -17.00
N LEU A 42 -1.12 0.46 -17.89
CA LEU A 42 -1.32 1.84 -18.31
C LEU A 42 -2.67 2.33 -17.80
N THR A 43 -2.71 3.54 -17.25
CA THR A 43 -3.94 4.16 -16.73
C THR A 43 -3.93 5.67 -16.92
N LYS A 44 -5.11 6.30 -16.94
CA LYS A 44 -5.24 7.77 -16.96
C LYS A 44 -5.05 8.38 -15.57
N HIS A 45 -5.42 7.65 -14.52
CA HIS A 45 -5.37 8.13 -13.14
C HIS A 45 -4.96 6.98 -12.21
N ALA A 46 -4.28 7.32 -11.11
CA ALA A 46 -3.90 6.38 -10.07
C ALA A 46 -4.25 6.96 -8.69
N LEU A 47 -4.92 6.15 -7.87
CA LEU A 47 -5.14 6.44 -6.45
C LEU A 47 -4.20 5.56 -5.63
N ILE A 48 -3.46 6.18 -4.71
CA ILE A 48 -2.43 5.51 -3.91
C ILE A 48 -2.90 5.45 -2.47
N THR A 49 -3.07 4.23 -1.97
CA THR A 49 -3.58 3.95 -0.61
C THR A 49 -2.63 3.04 0.17
N ILE A 50 -1.33 3.16 -0.08
CA ILE A 50 -0.31 2.45 0.71
C ILE A 50 -0.17 3.08 2.10
N SER A 51 0.38 2.33 3.05
CA SER A 51 0.67 2.86 4.38
C SER A 51 1.71 3.98 4.32
N LEU A 52 1.70 4.83 5.36
CA LEU A 52 2.71 5.87 5.52
C LEU A 52 4.12 5.28 5.63
N ASP A 53 4.27 4.10 6.24
CA ASP A 53 5.56 3.39 6.31
C ASP A 53 6.13 3.06 4.94
N CYS A 54 5.30 2.58 4.01
CA CYS A 54 5.72 2.31 2.64
C CYS A 54 6.20 3.59 1.93
N LEU A 55 5.56 4.74 2.20
CA LEU A 55 5.97 6.03 1.67
C LEU A 55 7.31 6.48 2.25
N LYS A 56 7.51 6.35 3.58
CA LYS A 56 8.76 6.71 4.25
C LYS A 56 9.92 5.81 3.84
N ALA A 57 9.67 4.51 3.68
CA ALA A 57 10.65 3.53 3.23
C ALA A 57 10.97 3.64 1.73
N SER A 58 10.34 4.57 1.00
CA SER A 58 10.49 4.71 -0.45
C SER A 58 10.29 3.38 -1.20
N SER A 59 9.32 2.57 -0.76
CA SER A 59 9.06 1.24 -1.33
C SER A 59 8.50 1.30 -2.76
N ILE A 60 8.04 2.47 -3.20
CA ILE A 60 7.59 2.76 -4.56
C ILE A 60 8.40 3.96 -5.07
N GLN A 61 9.01 3.82 -6.24
CA GLN A 61 9.63 4.92 -6.95
C GLN A 61 8.56 5.74 -7.69
N PHE A 62 8.70 7.06 -7.62
CA PHE A 62 7.87 8.00 -8.37
C PHE A 62 8.75 8.71 -9.40
N THR A 63 8.32 8.71 -10.67
CA THR A 63 9.00 9.42 -11.75
C THR A 63 8.01 10.36 -12.43
N PRO A 64 8.15 11.69 -12.35
CA PRO A 64 9.14 12.40 -11.54
C PRO A 64 8.93 12.18 -10.03
N PRO A 65 9.94 12.47 -9.19
CA PRO A 65 9.81 12.41 -7.75
C PRO A 65 8.63 13.24 -7.23
N LEU A 66 8.07 12.83 -6.09
CA LEU A 66 7.08 13.64 -5.39
C LEU A 66 7.68 15.00 -5.05
N ARG A 67 6.89 16.07 -5.20
CA ARG A 67 7.32 17.43 -4.84
C ARG A 67 7.78 17.52 -3.39
N ASP A 68 8.75 18.39 -3.12
CA ASP A 68 9.40 18.56 -1.81
C ASP A 68 8.40 18.72 -0.67
N TRP A 69 7.33 19.50 -0.85
CA TRP A 69 6.32 19.69 0.20
C TRP A 69 5.61 18.38 0.59
N LYS A 70 5.45 17.43 -0.34
CA LYS A 70 4.90 16.10 -0.03
C LYS A 70 5.93 15.26 0.71
N GLN A 71 7.18 15.27 0.26
CA GLN A 71 8.26 14.53 0.89
C GLN A 71 8.50 15.01 2.34
N ASN A 72 8.51 16.33 2.55
CA ASN A 72 8.63 16.95 3.86
C ASN A 72 7.47 16.56 4.78
N ALA A 73 6.23 16.60 4.28
CA ALA A 73 5.06 16.18 5.06
C ALA A 73 5.15 14.69 5.45
N ILE A 74 5.51 13.82 4.50
CA ILE A 74 5.71 12.37 4.75
C ILE A 74 6.79 12.15 5.82
N GLY A 75 7.89 12.91 5.76
CA GLY A 75 9.00 12.79 6.72
C GLY A 75 8.65 13.24 8.14
N GLN A 76 7.79 14.24 8.29
CA GLN A 76 7.44 14.84 9.59
C GLN A 76 6.32 14.12 10.34
N ILE A 77 5.41 13.44 9.64
CA ILE A 77 4.30 12.72 10.28
C ILE A 77 4.86 11.50 11.02
N GLY A 78 4.62 11.36 12.32
CA GLY A 78 5.00 10.19 13.12
C GLY A 78 4.28 8.92 12.69
N VAL A 79 4.92 7.77 12.87
CA VAL A 79 4.28 6.45 12.76
C VAL A 79 4.38 5.79 14.12
N ASP A 80 3.26 5.28 14.62
CA ASP A 80 3.20 4.48 15.84
C ASP A 80 3.08 2.99 15.49
N VAL A 81 3.67 2.13 16.31
CA VAL A 81 3.70 0.68 16.12
C VAL A 81 3.09 -0.01 17.34
N GLY A 82 1.92 -0.62 17.14
CA GLY A 82 1.25 -1.43 18.16
C GLY A 82 1.42 -2.92 17.89
N ILE A 83 1.78 -3.70 18.92
CA ILE A 83 1.85 -5.16 18.87
C ILE A 83 0.71 -5.73 19.72
N THR A 84 -0.05 -6.67 19.15
CA THR A 84 -1.11 -7.39 19.88
C THR A 84 -0.69 -8.85 20.08
N ILE A 85 -0.76 -9.33 21.32
CA ILE A 85 -0.57 -10.75 21.68
C ILE A 85 -1.93 -11.34 22.03
N SER A 86 -2.33 -12.40 21.32
CA SER A 86 -3.55 -13.15 21.61
C SER A 86 -3.18 -14.50 22.22
N LEU A 87 -3.60 -14.73 23.46
CA LEU A 87 -3.43 -16.01 24.16
C LEU A 87 -4.77 -16.74 24.16
N LYS A 88 -4.75 -18.01 23.74
CA LYS A 88 -5.86 -18.94 23.99
C LYS A 88 -5.52 -19.72 25.25
N HIS A 89 -6.38 -19.64 26.27
CA HIS A 89 -6.29 -20.50 27.44
C HIS A 89 -7.22 -21.69 27.24
N GLU A 90 -6.71 -22.90 27.39
CA GLU A 90 -7.57 -24.09 27.53
C GLU A 90 -8.00 -24.22 29.00
N PRO A 91 -9.29 -24.46 29.28
CA PRO A 91 -9.77 -24.56 30.65
C PRO A 91 -9.07 -25.71 31.37
N THR A 92 -8.28 -25.38 32.39
CA THR A 92 -7.62 -26.37 33.23
C THR A 92 -8.64 -26.91 34.23
N TYR A 93 -9.14 -28.13 34.04
CA TYR A 93 -9.96 -28.81 35.04
C TYR A 93 -9.11 -29.05 36.29
N SER A 94 -9.47 -28.41 37.40
CA SER A 94 -8.93 -28.74 38.72
C SER A 94 -9.73 -29.95 39.25
N PRO A 95 -9.11 -31.12 39.51
CA PRO A 95 -9.80 -32.19 40.21
C PRO A 95 -10.06 -31.76 41.66
N LEU A 96 -11.30 -31.97 42.10
CA LEU A 96 -11.73 -31.87 43.51
C LEU A 96 -11.05 -32.94 44.37
#